data_AF-A0A7X7YH42-F1
#
_entry.id   AF-A0A7X7YH42-F1
#
_cell.length_a   1.000
_cell.length_b   1.000
_cell.length_c   1.000
_cell.angle_alpha   90.00
_cell.angle_beta   90.00
_cell.angle_gamma   90.00
#
_symmetry.space_group_name_H-M   'P 1'
#
loop_
_entity.id
_entity.type
_entity.pdbx_description
1 polymer ?
#
loop_
_entity_poly.entity_id
_entity_poly.type
_entity_poly.pdbx_seq_one_letter_code
_entity_poly.pdbx_strand_id
1 'polypeptide(L)'
;MAQTVGFRGSLGQRIVIGFLSLVFAVLFYWLLNFITQDIGRRPGPDYVKVQDQYVDPSLLGQQRQIMENIESVKDQLAAQTRQRDLLRDSTQSLQTTINQLLSIQEQSIKSGTALTEETRKHIDSSLPQFLDNQKRYEKFNQEIADLTTQGNNLEKQLKELNRKIEEQRQKGQAEYNDLYRQYRLKTAAYQLLVVIPIFLIGSWLFISYRTGFYGPLVWASFWAVFVKLALIVHAYFPREYFKYIALAVILAIVVWLLVYLLKGLAKPRLAVLMRQRRQSYGRSECPVCGTYLLSAQARRTESLSGRNTPAGGADVPTESAYHCPGCGTALYGKCGSCGQIRHLMLPFCRHCGAQKPDWNIV
;
A
#
# COMPACT_ATOMS: atom_id res chain seq x y z
N MET A 1 -34.25 7.08 -23.06
CA MET A 1 -33.67 7.87 -24.15
C MET A 1 -32.88 8.99 -23.51
N ALA A 2 -31.55 9.01 -23.63
CA ALA A 2 -30.71 10.09 -23.11
C ALA A 2 -29.92 10.65 -24.29
N GLN A 3 -30.31 11.85 -24.75
CA GLN A 3 -29.58 12.57 -25.77
C GLN A 3 -28.22 12.96 -25.18
N THR A 4 -27.14 12.42 -25.73
CA THR A 4 -25.79 12.89 -25.41
C THR A 4 -25.64 14.28 -26.04
N VAL A 5 -25.91 15.33 -25.27
CA VAL A 5 -25.67 16.70 -25.69
C VAL A 5 -24.16 16.84 -25.82
N GLY A 6 -23.66 16.75 -27.06
CA GLY A 6 -22.26 17.04 -27.36
C GLY A 6 -21.99 18.50 -27.03
N PHE A 7 -21.21 18.76 -25.98
CA PHE A 7 -20.82 20.11 -25.56
C PHE A 7 -20.15 20.84 -26.73
N ARG A 8 -20.86 21.68 -27.48
CA ARG A 8 -20.27 22.57 -28.50
C ARG A 8 -19.73 23.86 -27.85
N GLY A 9 -18.86 23.71 -26.85
CA GLY A 9 -18.14 24.83 -26.20
C GLY A 9 -16.69 24.93 -26.69
N SER A 10 -16.11 26.14 -26.65
CA SER A 10 -14.70 26.38 -27.01
C SER A 10 -13.76 25.59 -26.10
N LEU A 11 -12.59 25.20 -26.62
CA LEU A 11 -11.63 24.34 -25.92
C LEU A 11 -11.23 24.92 -24.55
N GLY A 12 -11.14 26.25 -24.44
CA GLY A 12 -10.86 26.96 -23.19
C GLY A 12 -11.96 26.81 -22.13
N GLN A 13 -13.24 26.91 -22.50
CA GLN A 13 -14.35 26.72 -21.55
C GLN A 13 -14.37 25.31 -20.97
N ARG A 14 -14.02 24.29 -21.76
CA ARG A 14 -13.92 22.90 -21.28
C ARG A 14 -12.78 22.70 -20.29
N ILE A 15 -11.63 23.35 -20.52
CA ILE A 15 -10.48 23.32 -19.61
C ILE A 15 -10.83 24.00 -18.29
N VAL A 16 -11.47 25.17 -18.33
CA VAL A 16 -11.87 25.91 -17.12
C VAL A 16 -12.88 25.12 -16.30
N ILE A 17 -13.90 24.52 -16.92
CA ILE A 17 -14.88 23.67 -16.22
C ILE A 17 -14.21 22.43 -15.60
N GLY A 18 -13.26 21.82 -16.33
CA GLY A 18 -12.48 20.69 -15.81
C GLY A 18 -11.64 21.07 -14.59
N PHE A 19 -10.94 22.21 -14.66
CA PHE A 19 -10.13 22.73 -13.57
C PHE A 19 -10.99 23.06 -12.33
N LEU A 20 -12.11 23.76 -12.53
CA LEU A 20 -13.01 24.14 -11.43
C LEU A 20 -13.67 22.92 -10.78
N SER A 21 -13.99 21.89 -11.57
CA SER A 21 -14.48 20.60 -11.06
C SER A 21 -13.41 19.87 -10.23
N LEU A 22 -12.14 19.95 -10.64
CA LEU A 22 -11.03 19.37 -9.88
C LEU A 22 -10.79 20.11 -8.56
N VAL A 23 -10.83 21.45 -8.57
CA VAL A 23 -10.75 22.27 -7.35
C VAL A 23 -11.91 21.93 -6.41
N PHE A 24 -13.14 21.78 -6.93
CA PHE A 24 -14.28 21.36 -6.15
C PHE A 24 -14.09 19.97 -5.52
N ALA A 25 -13.56 19.00 -6.27
CA ALA A 25 -13.25 17.67 -5.73
C ALA A 25 -12.25 17.74 -4.57
N VAL A 26 -11.20 18.58 -4.69
CA VAL A 26 -10.20 18.76 -3.63
C VAL A 26 -10.82 19.41 -2.40
N LEU A 27 -11.63 20.46 -2.56
CA LEU A 27 -12.31 21.12 -1.45
C LEU A 27 -13.31 20.18 -0.76
N PHE A 28 -14.08 19.41 -1.54
CA PHE A 28 -15.02 18.44 -1.01
C PHE A 28 -14.31 17.31 -0.25
N TYR A 29 -13.17 16.83 -0.79
CA TYR A 29 -12.29 15.90 -0.08
C TYR A 29 -11.80 16.49 1.25
N TRP A 30 -11.39 17.76 1.25
CA TRP A 30 -10.90 18.44 2.45
C TRP A 30 -12.00 18.59 3.52
N LEU A 31 -13.23 18.94 3.10
CA LEU A 31 -14.41 19.00 3.95
C LEU A 31 -14.71 17.64 4.59
N LEU A 32 -14.72 16.55 3.80
CA LEU A 32 -14.91 15.20 4.33
C LEU A 32 -13.80 14.82 5.29
N ASN A 33 -12.56 15.23 5.02
CA ASN A 33 -11.44 15.00 5.90
C ASN A 33 -11.64 15.68 7.26
N PHE A 34 -12.04 16.94 7.27
CA PHE A 34 -12.33 17.69 8.49
C PHE A 34 -13.42 17.02 9.33
N ILE A 35 -14.54 16.64 8.71
CA ILE A 35 -15.65 15.93 9.37
C ILE A 35 -15.15 14.61 9.99
N THR A 36 -14.36 13.82 9.25
CA THR A 36 -13.86 12.54 9.76
C THR A 36 -12.82 12.67 10.88
N GLN A 37 -12.02 13.74 10.86
CA GLN A 37 -10.99 14.01 11.87
C GLN A 37 -11.60 14.49 13.19
N ASP A 38 -12.64 15.32 13.12
CA ASP A 38 -13.32 15.82 14.32
C ASP A 38 -14.03 14.71 15.10
N ILE A 39 -14.67 13.76 14.39
CA ILE A 39 -15.27 12.55 14.97
C ILE A 39 -14.21 11.61 15.58
N GLY A 40 -12.96 11.69 15.09
CA GLY A 40 -11.83 10.86 15.50
C GLY A 40 -11.10 11.34 16.76
N ARG A 41 -11.42 12.53 17.30
CA ARG A 41 -10.73 13.15 18.45
C ARG A 41 -11.01 12.53 19.81
N ARG A 42 -11.63 11.34 19.86
CA ARG A 42 -11.79 10.63 21.13
C ARG A 42 -10.41 10.33 21.73
N PRO A 43 -10.22 10.50 23.05
CA PRO A 43 -8.97 10.13 23.68
C PRO A 43 -8.79 8.62 23.51
N GLY A 44 -7.66 8.22 22.92
CA GLY A 44 -7.27 6.82 22.85
C GLY A 44 -6.94 6.27 24.24
N PRO A 45 -6.79 4.95 24.39
CA PRO A 45 -6.29 4.36 25.62
C PRO A 45 -4.90 4.94 25.95
N ASP A 46 -4.69 5.33 27.20
CA ASP A 46 -3.43 5.89 27.67
C ASP A 46 -2.46 4.75 28.00
N TYR A 47 -1.37 4.65 27.24
CA TYR A 47 -0.37 3.60 27.40
C TYR A 47 0.25 3.60 28.80
N VAL A 48 0.46 4.78 29.39
CA VAL A 48 1.09 4.91 30.71
C VAL A 48 0.19 4.31 31.79
N LYS A 49 -1.11 4.63 31.75
CA LYS A 49 -2.09 4.09 32.71
C LYS A 49 -2.25 2.58 32.61
N VAL A 50 -2.18 2.03 31.40
CA VAL A 50 -2.22 0.57 31.21
C VAL A 50 -0.92 -0.04 31.72
N GLN A 51 0.25 0.53 31.40
CA GLN A 51 1.53 0.00 31.85
C GLN A 51 1.71 0.02 33.38
N ASP A 52 1.25 1.08 34.05
CA ASP A 52 1.32 1.24 35.51
C ASP A 52 0.48 0.19 36.26
N GLN A 53 -0.54 -0.40 35.61
CA GLN A 53 -1.31 -1.50 36.20
C GLN A 53 -0.58 -2.85 36.17
N TYR A 54 0.39 -3.03 35.26
CA TYR A 54 1.10 -4.30 35.08
C TYR A 54 2.52 -4.30 35.64
N VAL A 55 3.19 -3.14 35.68
CA VAL A 55 4.56 -3.04 36.20
C VAL A 55 4.51 -2.67 37.67
N ASP A 56 4.95 -3.60 38.53
CA ASP A 56 5.01 -3.35 39.96
C ASP A 56 6.07 -2.27 40.29
N PRO A 57 5.70 -1.15 40.94
CA PRO A 57 6.65 -0.10 41.29
C PRO A 57 7.77 -0.58 42.23
N SER A 58 7.56 -1.66 42.98
CA SER A 58 8.58 -2.27 43.83
C SER A 58 9.74 -2.87 43.03
N LEU A 59 9.48 -3.44 41.84
CA LEU A 59 10.52 -4.00 40.97
C LEU A 59 11.38 -2.90 40.35
N LEU A 60 10.78 -1.75 40.03
CA LEU A 60 11.52 -0.57 39.56
C LEU A 60 12.37 0.06 40.67
N GLY A 61 11.95 -0.06 41.93
CA GLY A 61 12.76 0.28 43.09
C GLY A 61 13.96 -0.65 43.26
N GLN A 62 13.72 -1.96 43.22
CA GLN A 62 14.78 -2.98 43.29
C GLN A 62 15.80 -2.84 42.16
N GLN A 63 15.36 -2.54 40.94
CA GLN A 63 16.25 -2.33 39.80
C GLN A 63 17.20 -1.15 40.04
N ARG A 64 16.68 -0.04 40.56
CA ARG A 64 17.49 1.14 40.92
C ARG A 64 18.50 0.80 42.01
N GLN A 65 18.07 0.10 43.06
CA GLN A 65 18.97 -0.31 44.15
C GLN A 65 20.09 -1.22 43.65
N ILE A 66 19.79 -2.21 42.80
CA ILE A 66 20.82 -3.11 42.26
C ILE A 66 21.80 -2.34 41.36
N MET A 67 21.33 -1.39 40.55
CA MET A 67 22.22 -0.54 39.74
C MET A 67 23.15 0.31 40.60
N GLU A 68 22.63 0.92 41.67
CA GLU A 68 23.44 1.68 42.63
C GLU A 68 24.48 0.79 43.34
N ASN A 69 24.09 -0.42 43.74
CA ASN A 69 24.99 -1.40 44.33
C ASN A 69 26.09 -1.81 43.33
N ILE A 70 25.77 -2.04 42.05
CA ILE A 70 26.76 -2.36 41.01
C ILE A 70 27.76 -1.22 40.85
N GLU A 71 27.30 0.02 40.83
CA GLU A 71 28.19 1.18 40.71
C GLU A 71 29.12 1.29 41.92
N SER A 72 28.57 1.12 43.13
CA SER A 72 29.38 1.14 44.36
C SER A 72 30.45 0.04 44.39
N VAL A 73 30.14 -1.16 43.89
CA VAL A 73 31.09 -2.28 43.81
C VAL A 73 32.18 -2.00 42.77
N LYS A 74 31.82 -1.38 41.64
CA LYS A 74 32.79 -0.97 40.60
C LYS A 74 33.75 0.09 41.13
N ASP A 75 33.26 1.07 41.88
CA ASP A 75 34.09 2.09 42.50
C ASP A 75 35.07 1.49 43.51
N GLN A 76 34.58 0.57 44.36
CA GLN A 76 35.44 -0.17 45.31
C GLN A 76 36.48 -1.02 44.59
N LEU A 77 36.09 -1.74 43.53
CA LEU A 77 37.00 -2.54 42.72
C LEU A 77 38.09 -1.68 42.09
N ALA A 78 37.74 -0.51 41.56
CA ALA A 78 38.69 0.44 40.98
C ALA A 78 39.65 1.00 42.03
N ALA A 79 39.17 1.34 43.23
CA ALA A 79 39.99 1.81 44.33
C ALA A 79 41.00 0.74 44.79
N GLN A 80 40.54 -0.50 44.97
CA GLN A 80 41.39 -1.63 45.39
C GLN A 80 42.42 -2.00 44.34
N THR A 81 42.04 -1.98 43.07
CA THR A 81 42.95 -2.21 41.94
C THR A 81 44.09 -1.19 41.93
N ARG A 82 43.78 0.11 42.14
CA ARG A 82 44.81 1.16 42.24
C ARG A 82 45.76 0.94 43.41
N GLN A 83 45.25 0.57 44.59
CA GLN A 83 46.09 0.31 45.76
C GLN A 83 47.01 -0.90 45.53
N ARG A 84 46.49 -1.97 44.95
CA ARG A 84 47.29 -3.15 44.55
C ARG A 84 48.39 -2.76 43.55
N ASP A 85 48.08 -1.93 42.55
CA ASP A 85 49.05 -1.55 41.53
C ASP A 85 50.18 -0.69 42.11
N LEU A 86 49.86 0.27 42.99
CA LEU A 86 50.87 1.04 43.73
C LEU A 86 51.75 0.14 44.60
N LEU A 87 51.15 -0.85 45.29
CA LEU A 87 51.88 -1.81 46.11
C LEU A 87 52.79 -2.71 45.25
N ARG A 88 52.32 -3.14 44.08
CA ARG A 88 53.08 -3.92 43.12
C ARG A 88 54.32 -3.17 42.64
N ASP A 89 54.15 -1.89 42.28
CA ASP A 89 55.25 -1.04 41.81
C ASP A 89 56.28 -0.81 42.93
N SER A 90 55.83 -0.58 44.18
CA SER A 90 56.71 -0.50 45.35
C SER A 90 57.46 -1.80 45.61
N THR A 91 56.78 -2.95 45.48
CA THR A 91 57.37 -4.28 45.67
C THR A 91 58.42 -4.60 44.61
N GLN A 92 58.17 -4.21 43.35
CA GLN A 92 59.12 -4.38 42.25
C GLN A 92 60.38 -3.52 42.45
N SER A 93 60.22 -2.30 42.98
CA SER A 93 61.34 -1.44 43.38
C SER A 93 62.17 -2.11 44.48
N LEU A 94 61.53 -2.59 45.56
CA LEU A 94 62.20 -3.31 46.66
C LEU A 94 62.93 -4.57 46.17
N GLN A 95 62.33 -5.33 45.25
CA GLN A 95 62.96 -6.51 44.66
C GLN A 95 64.25 -6.13 43.91
N THR A 96 64.24 -5.02 43.18
CA THR A 96 65.42 -4.50 42.49
C THR A 96 66.51 -4.11 43.48
N THR A 97 66.14 -3.40 44.56
CA THR A 97 67.08 -3.02 45.63
C THR A 97 67.67 -4.22 46.35
N ILE A 98 66.85 -5.23 46.69
CA ILE A 98 67.30 -6.46 47.34
C ILE A 98 68.28 -7.21 46.42
N ASN A 99 67.97 -7.33 45.13
CA ASN A 99 68.87 -7.97 44.15
C ASN A 99 70.22 -7.22 44.03
N GLN A 100 70.21 -5.89 44.06
CA GLN A 100 71.44 -5.09 44.07
C GLN A 100 72.25 -5.33 45.35
N LEU A 101 71.61 -5.32 46.52
CA LEU A 101 72.28 -5.58 47.80
C LEU A 101 72.88 -7.00 47.87
N LEU A 102 72.16 -8.00 47.36
CA LEU A 102 72.65 -9.39 47.24
C LEU A 102 73.88 -9.48 46.33
N SER A 103 73.89 -8.76 45.21
CA SER A 103 75.07 -8.73 44.32
C SER A 103 76.30 -8.10 44.97
N ILE A 104 76.11 -7.05 45.78
CA ILE A 104 77.18 -6.42 46.57
C ILE A 104 77.70 -7.39 47.63
N GLN A 105 76.80 -8.13 48.28
CA GLN A 105 77.16 -9.17 49.25
C GLN A 105 78.01 -10.26 48.58
N GLU A 106 77.59 -10.80 47.43
CA GLU A 106 78.38 -11.79 46.70
C GLU A 106 79.77 -11.28 46.30
N GLN A 107 79.86 -10.02 45.86
CA GLN A 107 81.12 -9.41 45.46
C GLN A 107 82.07 -9.25 46.66
N SER A 108 81.57 -8.80 47.80
CA SER A 108 82.39 -8.65 49.02
C SER A 108 82.94 -10.00 49.53
N ILE A 109 82.14 -11.07 49.46
CA ILE A 109 82.57 -12.43 49.80
C ILE A 109 83.67 -12.90 48.85
N LYS A 110 83.54 -12.65 47.53
CA LYS A 110 84.56 -13.01 46.53
C LYS A 110 85.86 -12.21 46.69
N SER A 111 85.78 -10.96 47.13
CA SER A 111 86.94 -10.08 47.34
C SER A 111 87.59 -10.22 48.72
N GLY A 112 87.03 -11.04 49.62
CA GLY A 112 87.57 -11.26 50.97
C GLY A 112 87.45 -10.04 51.91
N THR A 113 86.58 -9.08 51.57
CA THR A 113 86.34 -7.87 52.37
C THR A 113 85.08 -8.06 53.22
N ALA A 114 85.12 -7.61 54.48
CA ALA A 114 83.96 -7.68 55.37
C ALA A 114 82.83 -6.76 54.85
N LEU A 115 81.58 -7.23 54.92
CA LEU A 115 80.40 -6.42 54.58
C LEU A 115 80.38 -5.14 55.41
N THR A 116 80.06 -4.01 54.78
CA THR A 116 79.77 -2.76 55.47
C THR A 116 78.54 -2.96 56.37
N GLU A 117 78.63 -2.52 57.63
CA GLU A 117 77.55 -2.63 58.64
C GLU A 117 76.22 -2.00 58.16
N GLU A 118 76.30 -0.97 57.32
CA GLU A 118 75.15 -0.31 56.69
C GLU A 118 74.38 -1.25 55.76
N THR A 119 75.08 -2.00 54.90
CA THR A 119 74.46 -2.94 53.94
C THR A 119 73.71 -4.06 54.66
N ARG A 120 74.24 -4.54 55.80
CA ARG A 120 73.59 -5.55 56.64
C ARG A 120 72.27 -5.06 57.23
N LYS A 121 72.27 -3.83 57.77
CA LYS A 121 71.06 -3.17 58.31
C LYS A 121 69.99 -2.91 57.25
N HIS A 122 70.39 -2.60 56.01
CA HIS A 122 69.45 -2.43 54.89
C HIS A 122 68.81 -3.75 54.45
N ILE A 123 69.52 -4.87 54.51
CA ILE A 123 68.96 -6.20 54.24
C ILE A 123 67.96 -6.59 55.33
N ASP A 124 68.32 -6.43 56.60
CA ASP A 124 67.47 -6.79 57.74
C ASP A 124 66.16 -5.98 57.79
N SER A 125 66.15 -4.76 57.25
CA SER A 125 64.95 -3.90 57.18
C SER A 125 64.10 -4.07 55.92
N SER A 126 64.70 -4.42 54.77
CA SER A 126 64.00 -4.51 53.48
C SER A 126 63.30 -5.87 53.25
N LEU A 127 63.87 -6.97 53.73
CA LEU A 127 63.26 -8.30 53.62
C LEU A 127 61.90 -8.42 54.33
N PRO A 128 61.72 -7.97 55.59
CA PRO A 128 60.39 -8.01 56.22
C PRO A 128 59.38 -7.09 55.54
N GLN A 129 59.80 -5.96 54.98
CA GLN A 129 58.93 -5.08 54.19
C GLN A 129 58.47 -5.75 52.89
N PHE A 130 59.35 -6.48 52.21
CA PHE A 130 58.99 -7.25 51.02
C PHE A 130 57.96 -8.34 51.34
N LEU A 131 58.18 -9.10 52.42
CA LEU A 131 57.24 -10.16 52.85
C LEU A 131 55.89 -9.58 53.29
N ASP A 132 55.88 -8.42 53.97
CA ASP A 132 54.64 -7.72 54.33
C ASP A 132 53.88 -7.23 53.09
N ASN A 133 54.58 -6.65 52.12
CA ASN A 133 53.98 -6.23 50.86
C ASN A 133 53.41 -7.41 50.07
N GLN A 134 54.09 -8.57 50.07
CA GLN A 134 53.57 -9.79 49.44
C GLN A 134 52.26 -10.25 50.08
N LYS A 135 52.21 -10.29 51.42
CA LYS A 135 50.97 -10.62 52.15
C LYS A 135 49.84 -9.64 51.87
N ARG A 136 50.13 -8.34 51.80
CA ARG A 136 49.13 -7.31 51.45
C ARG A 136 48.65 -7.49 50.01
N TYR A 137 49.53 -7.82 49.08
CA TYR A 137 49.18 -8.08 47.69
C TYR A 137 48.22 -9.27 47.55
N GLU A 138 48.47 -10.37 48.29
CA GLU A 138 47.56 -11.51 48.34
C GLU A 138 46.18 -11.13 48.89
N LYS A 139 46.11 -10.32 49.95
CA LYS A 139 44.85 -9.81 50.48
C LYS A 139 44.07 -8.97 49.46
N PHE A 140 44.74 -8.04 48.78
CA PHE A 140 44.08 -7.26 47.73
C PHE A 140 43.56 -8.12 46.59
N ASN A 141 44.28 -9.17 46.20
CA ASN A 141 43.78 -10.10 45.18
C ASN A 141 42.55 -10.88 45.64
N GLN A 142 42.50 -11.30 46.90
CA GLN A 142 41.32 -11.94 47.48
C GLN A 142 40.13 -10.98 47.51
N GLU A 143 40.33 -9.74 47.99
CA GLU A 143 39.29 -8.71 48.02
C GLU A 143 38.78 -8.35 46.61
N ILE A 144 39.67 -8.24 45.62
CA ILE A 144 39.31 -8.00 44.22
C ILE A 144 38.51 -9.18 43.66
N ALA A 145 38.89 -10.42 43.96
CA ALA A 145 38.16 -11.60 43.51
C ALA A 145 36.76 -11.68 44.13
N ASP A 146 36.63 -11.35 45.41
CA ASP A 146 35.35 -11.29 46.12
C ASP A 146 34.44 -10.18 45.55
N LEU A 147 34.97 -8.97 45.37
CA LEU A 147 34.24 -7.84 44.77
C LEU A 147 33.81 -8.14 43.33
N THR A 148 34.68 -8.77 42.54
CA THR A 148 34.35 -9.20 41.17
C THR A 148 33.21 -10.22 41.18
N THR A 149 33.25 -11.18 42.11
CA THR A 149 32.20 -12.19 42.25
C THR A 149 30.88 -11.57 42.69
N GLN A 150 30.91 -10.62 43.62
CA GLN A 150 29.73 -9.85 44.05
C GLN A 150 29.15 -9.02 42.90
N GLY A 151 29.97 -8.30 42.14
CA GLY A 151 29.54 -7.55 40.96
C GLY A 151 28.88 -8.44 39.92
N ASN A 152 29.49 -9.58 39.59
CA ASN A 152 28.92 -10.56 38.66
C ASN A 152 27.57 -11.14 39.15
N ASN A 153 27.41 -11.33 40.47
CA ASN A 153 26.15 -11.80 41.04
C ASN A 153 25.05 -10.74 40.94
N LEU A 154 25.38 -9.47 41.25
CA LEU A 154 24.45 -8.35 41.10
C LEU A 154 24.03 -8.15 39.64
N GLU A 155 24.95 -8.27 38.69
CA GLU A 155 24.63 -8.19 37.25
C GLU A 155 23.68 -9.32 36.82
N LYS A 156 23.88 -10.55 37.33
CA LYS A 156 22.94 -11.66 37.09
C LYS A 156 21.55 -11.38 37.68
N GLN A 157 21.49 -10.85 38.91
CA GLN A 157 20.24 -10.46 39.54
C GLN A 157 19.52 -9.35 38.76
N LEU A 158 20.25 -8.34 38.28
CA LEU A 158 19.72 -7.27 37.45
C LEU A 158 19.15 -7.82 36.14
N LYS A 159 19.85 -8.76 35.49
CA LYS A 159 19.39 -9.39 34.24
C LYS A 159 18.10 -10.18 34.46
N GLU A 160 18.02 -10.94 35.55
CA GLU A 160 16.83 -11.72 35.90
C GLU A 160 15.65 -10.82 36.29
N LEU A 161 15.90 -9.74 37.02
CA LEU A 161 14.90 -8.74 37.36
C LEU A 161 14.37 -8.02 36.11
N ASN A 162 15.26 -7.62 35.20
CA ASN A 162 14.89 -7.01 33.92
C ASN A 162 14.03 -7.96 33.07
N ARG A 163 14.33 -9.26 33.07
CA ARG A 163 13.52 -10.27 32.38
C ARG A 163 12.10 -10.30 32.94
N LYS A 164 11.93 -10.28 34.26
CA LYS A 164 10.61 -10.25 34.91
C LYS A 164 9.84 -8.96 34.62
N ILE A 165 10.52 -7.81 34.65
CA ILE A 165 9.92 -6.52 34.29
C ILE A 165 9.48 -6.53 32.83
N GLU A 166 10.30 -7.08 31.93
CA GLU A 166 9.97 -7.14 30.50
C GLU A 166 8.81 -8.10 30.23
N GLU A 167 8.75 -9.25 30.90
CA GLU A 167 7.59 -10.17 30.82
C GLU A 167 6.29 -9.49 31.29
N GLN A 168 6.33 -8.68 32.34
CA GLN A 168 5.17 -7.88 32.80
C GLN A 168 4.80 -6.78 31.80
N ARG A 169 5.80 -6.07 31.26
CA ARG A 169 5.59 -5.04 30.23
C ARG A 169 4.99 -5.63 28.96
N GLN A 170 5.42 -6.81 28.54
CA GLN A 170 4.85 -7.49 27.37
C GLN A 170 3.37 -7.83 27.56
N LYS A 171 2.96 -8.25 28.76
CA LYS A 171 1.55 -8.47 29.08
C LYS A 171 0.75 -7.16 29.00
N GLY A 172 1.26 -6.08 29.58
CA GLY A 172 0.63 -4.76 29.48
C GLY A 172 0.56 -4.24 28.04
N GLN A 173 1.60 -4.48 27.24
CA GLN A 173 1.63 -4.12 25.82
C GLN A 173 0.63 -4.94 25.01
N ALA A 174 0.47 -6.24 25.30
CA ALA A 174 -0.51 -7.10 24.63
C ALA A 174 -1.95 -6.61 24.90
N GLU A 175 -2.27 -6.30 26.16
CA GLU A 175 -3.58 -5.75 26.54
C GLU A 175 -3.82 -4.38 25.90
N TYR A 176 -2.83 -3.48 25.95
CA TYR A 176 -2.91 -2.18 25.28
C TYR A 176 -3.17 -2.32 23.79
N ASN A 177 -2.46 -3.26 23.13
CA ASN A 177 -2.65 -3.51 21.71
C ASN A 177 -4.06 -4.01 21.41
N ASP A 178 -4.67 -4.84 22.27
CA ASP A 178 -6.04 -5.29 22.10
C ASP A 178 -7.05 -4.14 22.28
N LEU A 179 -6.92 -3.38 23.37
CA LEU A 179 -7.73 -2.18 23.63
C LEU A 179 -7.61 -1.16 22.48
N TYR A 180 -6.40 -0.97 21.95
CA TYR A 180 -6.14 -0.08 20.82
C TYR A 180 -6.77 -0.60 19.52
N ARG A 181 -6.74 -1.93 19.27
CA ARG A 181 -7.44 -2.54 18.12
C ARG A 181 -8.95 -2.30 18.21
N GLN A 182 -9.55 -2.54 19.36
CA GLN A 182 -10.97 -2.30 19.57
C GLN A 182 -11.33 -0.82 19.41
N TYR A 183 -10.52 0.07 19.98
CA TYR A 183 -10.68 1.51 19.81
C TYR A 183 -10.62 1.93 18.34
N ARG A 184 -9.61 1.45 17.60
CA ARG A 184 -9.44 1.74 16.17
C ARG A 184 -10.63 1.24 15.33
N LEU A 185 -11.13 0.04 15.60
CA LEU A 185 -12.30 -0.51 14.90
C LEU A 185 -13.58 0.28 15.20
N LYS A 186 -13.81 0.65 16.46
CA LYS A 186 -14.95 1.49 16.84
C LYS A 186 -14.88 2.84 16.11
N THR A 187 -13.74 3.52 16.18
CA THR A 187 -13.52 4.81 15.49
C THR A 187 -13.72 4.69 13.98
N ALA A 188 -13.23 3.61 13.36
CA ALA A 188 -13.44 3.32 11.95
C ALA A 188 -14.92 3.11 11.61
N ALA A 189 -15.66 2.37 12.43
CA ALA A 189 -17.10 2.13 12.24
C ALA A 189 -17.88 3.45 12.26
N TYR A 190 -17.57 4.36 13.19
CA TYR A 190 -18.18 5.69 13.23
C TYR A 190 -17.86 6.54 12.00
N GLN A 191 -16.60 6.53 11.54
CA GLN A 191 -16.21 7.25 10.32
C GLN A 191 -16.90 6.67 9.07
N LEU A 192 -16.97 5.34 8.95
CA LEU A 192 -17.67 4.69 7.85
C LEU A 192 -19.18 4.95 7.86
N LEU A 193 -19.81 4.97 9.04
CA LEU A 193 -21.24 5.27 9.17
C LEU A 193 -21.60 6.65 8.61
N VAL A 194 -20.68 7.62 8.66
CA VAL A 194 -20.87 8.95 8.07
C VAL A 194 -20.53 8.97 6.57
N VAL A 195 -19.47 8.29 6.14
CA VAL A 195 -19.02 8.34 4.74
C VAL A 195 -19.87 7.47 3.80
N ILE A 196 -20.37 6.33 4.27
CA ILE A 196 -21.26 5.44 3.48
C ILE A 196 -22.51 6.15 2.96
N PRO A 197 -23.33 6.85 3.78
CA PRO A 197 -24.52 7.53 3.28
C PRO A 197 -24.17 8.64 2.29
N ILE A 198 -23.07 9.38 2.51
CA ILE A 198 -22.58 10.39 1.56
C ILE A 198 -22.19 9.75 0.22
N PHE A 199 -21.54 8.57 0.26
CA PHE A 199 -21.20 7.81 -0.94
C PHE A 199 -22.44 7.28 -1.67
N LEU A 200 -23.45 6.80 -0.95
CA LEU A 200 -24.71 6.34 -1.55
C LEU A 200 -25.44 7.49 -2.26
N ILE A 201 -25.52 8.66 -1.62
CA ILE A 201 -26.09 9.87 -2.23
C ILE A 201 -25.29 10.27 -3.47
N GLY A 202 -23.96 10.30 -3.38
CA GLY A 202 -23.08 10.60 -4.51
C GLY A 202 -23.23 9.62 -5.69
N SER A 203 -23.36 8.32 -5.40
CA SER A 203 -23.55 7.27 -6.40
C SER A 203 -24.93 7.34 -7.06
N TRP A 204 -25.98 7.66 -6.29
CA TRP A 204 -27.32 7.89 -6.83
C TRP A 204 -27.35 9.12 -7.76
N LEU A 205 -26.74 10.24 -7.34
CA LEU A 205 -26.55 11.43 -8.18
C LEU A 205 -25.74 11.10 -9.45
N PHE A 206 -24.73 10.24 -9.35
CA PHE A 206 -23.95 9.77 -10.49
C PHE A 206 -24.82 9.04 -11.52
N ILE A 207 -25.66 8.10 -11.10
CA ILE A 207 -26.52 7.35 -12.01
C ILE A 207 -27.54 8.27 -12.70
N SER A 208 -28.12 9.22 -11.94
CA SER A 208 -29.20 10.09 -12.44
C SER A 208 -28.70 11.24 -13.32
N TYR A 209 -27.52 11.82 -13.05
CA TYR A 209 -27.07 13.07 -13.69
C TYR A 209 -25.80 12.95 -14.52
N ARG A 210 -25.19 11.77 -14.68
CA ARG A 210 -23.94 11.56 -15.46
C ARG A 210 -23.97 12.02 -16.92
N THR A 211 -25.14 12.08 -17.55
CA THR A 211 -25.29 12.52 -18.96
C THR A 211 -25.87 13.93 -19.10
N GLY A 212 -26.12 14.63 -17.99
CA GLY A 212 -26.66 15.99 -17.97
C GLY A 212 -25.58 17.06 -18.07
N PHE A 213 -25.99 18.34 -18.05
CA PHE A 213 -25.10 19.51 -18.07
C PHE A 213 -24.08 19.51 -16.91
N TYR A 214 -24.46 18.95 -15.76
CA TYR A 214 -23.62 18.85 -14.55
C TYR A 214 -22.67 17.64 -14.53
N GLY A 215 -22.48 16.95 -15.66
CA GLY A 215 -21.66 15.73 -15.76
C GLY A 215 -20.26 15.83 -15.11
N PRO A 216 -19.44 16.85 -15.41
CA PRO A 216 -18.10 17.00 -14.83
C PRO A 216 -18.08 17.13 -13.30
N LEU A 217 -19.05 17.85 -12.72
CA LEU A 217 -19.18 18.05 -11.28
C LEU A 217 -19.53 16.74 -10.55
N VAL A 218 -20.46 15.98 -11.14
CA VAL A 218 -20.92 14.70 -10.60
C VAL A 218 -19.81 13.65 -10.66
N TRP A 219 -19.02 13.64 -11.74
CA TRP A 219 -17.80 12.82 -11.83
C TRP A 219 -16.76 13.20 -10.76
N ALA A 220 -16.52 14.49 -10.57
CA ALA A 220 -15.57 15.00 -9.60
C ALA A 220 -15.96 14.65 -8.15
N SER A 221 -17.24 14.83 -7.79
CA SER A 221 -17.77 14.46 -6.47
C SER A 221 -17.68 12.95 -6.23
N PHE A 222 -18.05 12.13 -7.22
CA PHE A 222 -17.98 10.68 -7.10
C PHE A 222 -16.54 10.19 -6.86
N TRP A 223 -15.56 10.69 -7.62
CA TRP A 223 -14.15 10.34 -7.42
C TRP A 223 -13.62 10.80 -6.05
N ALA A 224 -13.99 12.01 -5.60
CA ALA A 224 -13.58 12.51 -4.30
C ALA A 224 -14.07 11.62 -3.14
N VAL A 225 -15.35 11.22 -3.16
CA VAL A 225 -15.90 10.32 -2.14
C VAL A 225 -15.30 8.93 -2.27
N PHE A 226 -15.13 8.41 -3.48
CA PHE A 226 -14.55 7.10 -3.72
C PHE A 226 -13.11 6.99 -3.18
N VAL A 227 -12.25 7.96 -3.50
CA VAL A 227 -10.87 8.01 -3.01
C VAL A 227 -10.85 8.13 -1.47
N LYS A 228 -11.71 8.95 -0.89
CA LYS A 228 -11.79 9.08 0.58
C LYS A 228 -12.26 7.79 1.25
N LEU A 229 -13.26 7.12 0.69
CA LEU A 229 -13.75 5.83 1.17
C LEU A 229 -12.63 4.77 1.09
N ALA A 230 -11.91 4.70 -0.03
CA ALA A 230 -10.78 3.79 -0.21
C ALA A 230 -9.66 4.06 0.80
N LEU A 231 -9.33 5.32 1.06
CA LEU A 231 -8.32 5.71 2.06
C LEU A 231 -8.74 5.36 3.49
N ILE A 232 -10.01 5.58 3.86
CA ILE A 232 -10.51 5.20 5.19
C ILE A 232 -10.49 3.68 5.36
N VAL A 233 -10.96 2.94 4.36
CA VAL A 233 -10.92 1.48 4.39
C VAL A 233 -9.47 0.98 4.50
N HIS A 234 -8.53 1.56 3.74
CA HIS A 234 -7.12 1.18 3.82
C HIS A 234 -6.45 1.56 5.15
N ALA A 235 -6.73 2.74 5.69
CA ALA A 235 -6.11 3.25 6.91
C ALA A 235 -6.60 2.55 8.18
N TYR A 236 -7.81 1.99 8.18
CA TYR A 236 -8.42 1.41 9.39
C TYR A 236 -8.62 -0.11 9.36
N PHE A 237 -8.79 -0.75 8.19
CA PHE A 237 -8.95 -2.21 8.15
C PHE A 237 -7.62 -2.96 8.23
N PRO A 238 -7.54 -4.06 9.01
CA PRO A 238 -6.41 -4.99 8.96
C PRO A 238 -6.21 -5.55 7.55
N ARG A 239 -4.95 -5.79 7.15
CA ARG A 239 -4.59 -6.34 5.82
C ARG A 239 -5.32 -7.65 5.48
N GLU A 240 -5.77 -8.41 6.48
CA GLU A 240 -6.50 -9.67 6.31
C GLU A 240 -7.89 -9.47 5.70
N TYR A 241 -8.67 -8.52 6.21
CA TYR A 241 -10.02 -8.24 5.71
C TYR A 241 -10.02 -7.41 4.42
N PHE A 242 -9.00 -6.58 4.22
CA PHE A 242 -8.83 -5.80 2.99
C PHE A 242 -8.76 -6.68 1.74
N LYS A 243 -8.15 -7.87 1.82
CA LYS A 243 -8.07 -8.82 0.68
C LYS A 243 -9.45 -9.24 0.20
N TYR A 244 -10.37 -9.54 1.12
CA TYR A 244 -11.72 -9.97 0.77
C TYR A 244 -12.57 -8.82 0.21
N ILE A 245 -12.48 -7.63 0.81
CA ILE A 245 -13.20 -6.44 0.31
C ILE A 245 -12.68 -6.03 -1.07
N ALA A 246 -11.36 -5.98 -1.26
CA ALA A 246 -10.75 -5.67 -2.55
C ALA A 246 -11.13 -6.70 -3.62
N LEU A 247 -11.09 -7.99 -3.28
CA LEU A 247 -11.52 -9.06 -4.19
C LEU A 247 -13.01 -8.92 -4.55
N ALA A 248 -13.88 -8.64 -3.58
CA ALA A 248 -15.31 -8.45 -3.83
C ALA A 248 -15.58 -7.24 -4.74
N VAL A 249 -14.86 -6.12 -4.56
CA VAL A 249 -14.98 -4.94 -5.42
C VAL A 249 -14.48 -5.24 -6.83
N ILE A 250 -13.34 -5.91 -6.99
CA ILE A 250 -12.82 -6.31 -8.30
C ILE A 250 -13.81 -7.24 -9.00
N LEU A 251 -14.33 -8.24 -8.28
CA LEU A 251 -15.30 -9.19 -8.82
C LEU A 251 -16.61 -8.48 -9.22
N ALA A 252 -17.10 -7.53 -8.41
CA ALA A 252 -18.25 -6.71 -8.75
C ALA A 252 -18.02 -5.87 -10.01
N ILE A 253 -16.83 -5.28 -10.19
CA ILE A 253 -16.47 -4.54 -11.41
C ILE A 253 -16.45 -5.46 -12.63
N VAL A 254 -15.85 -6.65 -12.49
CA VAL A 254 -15.80 -7.65 -13.58
C VAL A 254 -17.20 -8.10 -13.96
N VAL A 255 -18.06 -8.44 -12.99
CA VAL A 255 -19.46 -8.83 -13.25
C VAL A 255 -20.22 -7.67 -13.89
N TRP A 256 -20.05 -6.44 -13.39
CA TRP A 256 -20.71 -5.27 -13.96
C TRP A 256 -20.28 -5.01 -15.40
N LEU A 257 -18.98 -5.10 -15.70
CA LEU A 257 -18.44 -4.98 -17.05
C LEU A 257 -18.97 -6.09 -17.96
N LEU A 258 -19.05 -7.32 -17.46
CA LEU A 258 -19.55 -8.48 -18.20
C LEU A 258 -21.04 -8.31 -18.51
N VAL A 259 -21.86 -7.88 -17.55
CA VAL A 259 -23.27 -7.54 -17.79
C VAL A 259 -23.41 -6.38 -18.77
N TYR A 260 -22.55 -5.36 -18.67
CA TYR A 260 -22.56 -4.23 -19.60
C TYR A 260 -22.23 -4.66 -21.03
N LEU A 261 -21.23 -5.52 -21.22
CA LEU A 261 -20.86 -6.09 -22.52
C LEU A 261 -21.99 -6.99 -23.06
N LEU A 262 -22.58 -7.86 -22.22
CA LEU A 262 -23.71 -8.70 -22.62
C LEU A 262 -24.94 -7.87 -23.03
N LYS A 263 -25.27 -6.80 -22.29
CA LYS A 263 -26.33 -5.86 -22.68
C LYS A 263 -26.00 -5.11 -23.98
N GLY A 264 -24.73 -4.80 -24.22
CA GLY A 264 -24.25 -4.22 -25.46
C GLY A 264 -24.40 -5.15 -26.66
N LEU A 265 -24.14 -6.44 -26.47
CA LEU A 265 -24.33 -7.48 -27.49
C LEU A 265 -25.81 -7.78 -27.74
N ALA A 266 -26.64 -7.78 -26.70
CA ALA A 266 -28.08 -8.07 -26.82
C ALA A 266 -28.89 -6.96 -27.52
N LYS A 267 -28.38 -5.72 -27.58
CA LYS A 267 -29.04 -4.60 -28.30
C LYS A 267 -28.04 -3.89 -29.22
N PRO A 268 -27.73 -4.46 -30.41
CA PRO A 268 -26.94 -3.73 -31.39
C PRO A 268 -27.65 -2.41 -31.72
N ARG A 269 -26.92 -1.29 -31.60
CA ARG A 269 -27.47 0.05 -31.85
C ARG A 269 -28.10 0.07 -33.24
N LEU A 270 -29.43 0.20 -33.30
CA LEU A 270 -30.20 0.26 -34.56
C LEU A 270 -29.57 1.22 -35.57
N ALA A 271 -29.06 2.37 -35.11
CA ALA A 271 -28.38 3.35 -35.96
C ALA A 271 -27.13 2.81 -36.68
N VAL A 272 -26.35 1.93 -36.03
CA VAL A 272 -25.15 1.30 -36.60
C VAL A 272 -25.57 0.25 -37.65
N LEU A 273 -26.56 -0.59 -37.33
CA LEU A 273 -27.13 -1.54 -38.30
C LEU A 273 -27.71 -0.83 -39.52
N MET A 274 -28.40 0.30 -39.35
CA MET A 274 -28.92 1.10 -40.46
C MET A 274 -27.80 1.67 -41.34
N ARG A 275 -26.70 2.14 -40.73
CA ARG A 275 -25.56 2.65 -41.48
C ARG A 275 -24.89 1.55 -42.29
N GLN A 276 -24.70 0.37 -41.69
CA GLN A 276 -24.15 -0.80 -42.37
C GLN A 276 -25.03 -1.24 -43.54
N ARG A 277 -26.36 -1.37 -43.34
CA ARG A 277 -27.30 -1.72 -44.42
C ARG A 277 -27.24 -0.73 -45.58
N ARG A 278 -27.24 0.58 -45.30
CA ARG A 278 -27.12 1.64 -46.33
C ARG A 278 -25.83 1.48 -47.15
N GLN A 279 -24.71 1.20 -46.47
CA GLN A 279 -23.41 1.04 -47.13
C GLN A 279 -23.35 -0.21 -48.00
N SER A 280 -23.93 -1.34 -47.57
CA SER A 280 -24.04 -2.57 -48.36
C SER A 280 -24.87 -2.38 -49.63
N TYR A 281 -26.02 -1.68 -49.55
CA TYR A 281 -26.80 -1.33 -50.74
C TYR A 281 -26.02 -0.43 -51.71
N GLY A 282 -25.23 0.52 -51.21
CA GLY A 282 -24.36 1.36 -52.03
C GLY A 282 -23.24 0.57 -52.75
N ARG A 283 -22.79 -0.54 -52.17
CA ARG A 283 -21.79 -1.45 -52.76
C ARG A 283 -22.39 -2.61 -53.56
N SER A 284 -23.71 -2.66 -53.68
CA SER A 284 -24.45 -3.77 -54.32
C SER A 284 -24.16 -5.14 -53.70
N GLU A 285 -23.97 -5.17 -52.39
CA GLU A 285 -23.74 -6.37 -51.58
C GLU A 285 -24.97 -6.66 -50.73
N CYS A 286 -25.28 -7.94 -50.51
CA CYS A 286 -26.37 -8.32 -49.62
C CYS A 286 -26.02 -7.95 -48.16
N PRO A 287 -26.85 -7.17 -47.44
CA PRO A 287 -26.56 -6.72 -46.07
C PRO A 287 -26.60 -7.84 -45.02
N VAL A 288 -27.08 -9.04 -45.39
CA VAL A 288 -27.20 -10.19 -44.48
C VAL A 288 -26.01 -11.15 -44.63
N CYS A 289 -25.70 -11.57 -45.85
CA CYS A 289 -24.66 -12.58 -46.12
C CYS A 289 -23.43 -12.03 -46.87
N GLY A 290 -23.42 -10.77 -47.27
CA GLY A 290 -22.28 -10.14 -47.96
C GLY A 290 -22.07 -10.58 -49.42
N THR A 291 -22.92 -11.46 -49.98
CA THR A 291 -22.79 -11.89 -51.37
C THR A 291 -23.11 -10.77 -52.35
N TYR A 292 -22.34 -10.64 -53.43
CA TYR A 292 -22.60 -9.68 -54.50
C TYR A 292 -23.90 -9.99 -55.25
N LEU A 293 -24.65 -8.94 -55.59
CA LEU A 293 -25.90 -9.07 -56.32
C LEU A 293 -25.62 -9.29 -57.81
N LEU A 294 -26.31 -10.25 -58.45
CA LEU A 294 -26.09 -10.58 -59.87
C LEU A 294 -26.28 -9.37 -60.80
N SER A 295 -27.17 -8.43 -60.46
CA SER A 295 -27.39 -7.20 -61.24
C SER A 295 -26.19 -6.22 -61.23
N ALA A 296 -25.28 -6.36 -60.28
CA ALA A 296 -24.00 -5.65 -60.24
C ALA A 296 -22.84 -6.49 -60.81
N GLN A 297 -23.01 -7.81 -60.88
CA GLN A 297 -22.05 -8.73 -61.48
C GLN A 297 -22.15 -8.69 -63.02
N ALA A 298 -23.37 -8.65 -63.58
CA ALA A 298 -23.64 -8.51 -65.01
C ALA A 298 -23.02 -7.23 -65.61
N ARG A 299 -23.13 -6.09 -64.90
CA ARG A 299 -22.49 -4.82 -65.32
C ARG A 299 -20.96 -4.84 -65.28
N ARG A 300 -20.36 -5.71 -64.45
CA ARG A 300 -18.91 -5.80 -64.29
C ARG A 300 -18.28 -6.76 -65.30
N THR A 301 -18.98 -7.83 -65.68
CA THR A 301 -18.53 -8.76 -66.72
C THR A 301 -18.62 -8.16 -68.12
N GLU A 302 -19.60 -7.28 -68.37
CA GLU A 302 -19.66 -6.52 -69.63
C GLU A 302 -18.50 -5.52 -69.78
N SER A 303 -17.99 -4.95 -68.69
CA SER A 303 -16.88 -3.99 -68.75
C SER A 303 -15.49 -4.64 -68.89
N LEU A 304 -15.36 -5.96 -68.69
CA LEU A 304 -14.10 -6.70 -68.80
C LEU A 304 -13.96 -7.46 -70.12
N SER A 305 -15.05 -7.66 -70.86
CA SER A 305 -15.01 -8.18 -72.23
C SER A 305 -15.03 -7.00 -73.20
N GLY A 306 -13.84 -6.51 -73.58
CA GLY A 306 -13.67 -5.42 -74.55
C GLY A 306 -14.16 -5.78 -75.95
N ARG A 307 -15.47 -5.82 -76.16
CA ARG A 307 -16.10 -5.94 -77.47
C ARG A 307 -17.21 -4.92 -77.61
N ASN A 308 -16.88 -3.85 -78.34
CA ASN A 308 -17.84 -2.92 -78.92
C ASN A 308 -18.84 -3.71 -79.77
N THR A 309 -20.04 -3.93 -79.22
CA THR A 309 -21.22 -4.31 -80.01
C THR A 309 -22.31 -3.26 -79.77
N PRO A 310 -22.93 -2.73 -80.83
CA PRO A 310 -23.96 -1.71 -80.69
C PRO A 310 -25.25 -2.34 -80.13
N ALA A 311 -25.96 -1.51 -79.36
CA ALA A 311 -27.19 -1.80 -78.64
C ALA A 311 -28.21 -2.63 -79.45
N GLY A 312 -28.21 -3.94 -79.23
CA GLY A 312 -29.39 -4.80 -79.37
C GLY A 312 -29.98 -4.96 -77.99
N GLY A 313 -31.24 -4.55 -77.81
CA GLY A 313 -31.93 -4.49 -76.53
C GLY A 313 -31.85 -5.79 -75.73
N ALA A 314 -30.88 -5.86 -74.82
CA ALA A 314 -31.05 -6.61 -73.59
C ALA A 314 -31.84 -5.67 -72.69
N ASP A 315 -33.14 -5.94 -72.56
CA ASP A 315 -34.00 -5.34 -71.56
C ASP A 315 -33.20 -5.24 -70.25
N VAL A 316 -32.86 -4.00 -69.86
CA VAL A 316 -32.50 -3.71 -68.48
C VAL A 316 -33.64 -4.34 -67.70
N PRO A 317 -33.41 -5.43 -66.93
CA PRO A 317 -34.52 -6.12 -66.31
C PRO A 317 -35.17 -5.05 -65.46
N THR A 318 -36.40 -4.73 -65.84
CA THR A 318 -37.30 -3.86 -65.08
C THR A 318 -37.04 -4.22 -63.66
N GLU A 319 -36.64 -3.24 -62.84
CA GLU A 319 -36.43 -3.46 -61.42
C GLU A 319 -37.57 -4.38 -61.00
N SER A 320 -37.23 -5.58 -60.52
CA SER A 320 -38.18 -6.63 -60.24
C SER A 320 -37.88 -7.13 -58.84
N ALA A 321 -38.86 -7.77 -58.21
CA ALA A 321 -38.68 -8.31 -56.88
C ALA A 321 -37.49 -9.28 -56.90
N TYR A 322 -36.40 -8.92 -56.23
CA TYR A 322 -35.15 -9.67 -56.29
C TYR A 322 -34.83 -10.25 -54.92
N HIS A 323 -34.62 -11.57 -54.92
CA HIS A 323 -34.19 -12.34 -53.77
C HIS A 323 -32.70 -12.64 -53.89
N CYS A 324 -31.99 -12.55 -52.77
CA CYS A 324 -30.57 -12.87 -52.76
C CYS A 324 -30.36 -14.38 -53.03
N PRO A 325 -29.51 -14.78 -53.99
CA PRO A 325 -29.26 -16.19 -54.28
C PRO A 325 -28.49 -16.91 -53.16
N GLY A 326 -27.74 -16.16 -52.33
CA GLY A 326 -26.96 -16.74 -51.23
C GLY A 326 -27.75 -17.01 -49.96
N CYS A 327 -28.75 -16.18 -49.63
CA CYS A 327 -29.50 -16.29 -48.37
C CYS A 327 -31.04 -16.24 -48.52
N GLY A 328 -31.56 -16.13 -49.75
CA GLY A 328 -33.00 -16.11 -50.04
C GLY A 328 -33.74 -14.83 -49.64
N THR A 329 -33.09 -13.90 -48.92
CA THR A 329 -33.75 -12.69 -48.42
C THR A 329 -34.24 -11.79 -49.56
N ALA A 330 -35.48 -11.30 -49.47
CA ALA A 330 -36.03 -10.33 -50.41
C ALA A 330 -35.36 -8.96 -50.21
N LEU A 331 -34.63 -8.48 -51.21
CA LEU A 331 -33.90 -7.22 -51.13
C LEU A 331 -34.67 -6.06 -51.75
N TYR A 332 -35.39 -6.33 -52.84
CA TYR A 332 -36.17 -5.37 -53.62
C TYR A 332 -37.59 -5.88 -53.80
N GLY A 333 -38.56 -4.96 -53.81
CA GLY A 333 -39.97 -5.27 -54.02
C GLY A 333 -40.81 -4.01 -54.12
N LYS A 334 -42.08 -4.18 -54.49
CA LYS A 334 -42.98 -3.06 -54.79
C LYS A 334 -43.39 -2.31 -53.51
N CYS A 335 -43.48 -0.99 -53.62
CA CYS A 335 -44.03 -0.13 -52.57
C CYS A 335 -45.56 -0.16 -52.63
N GLY A 336 -46.22 -0.37 -51.50
CA GLY A 336 -47.69 -0.34 -51.43
C GLY A 336 -48.30 1.04 -51.72
N SER A 337 -47.53 2.12 -51.57
CA SER A 337 -48.03 3.50 -51.76
C SER A 337 -47.81 4.04 -53.18
N CYS A 338 -46.68 3.72 -53.84
CA CYS A 338 -46.34 4.27 -55.15
C CYS A 338 -46.15 3.22 -56.25
N GLY A 339 -46.25 1.92 -55.94
CA GLY A 339 -46.05 0.83 -56.89
C GLY A 339 -44.60 0.63 -57.37
N GLN A 340 -43.73 1.63 -57.21
CA GLN A 340 -42.31 1.60 -57.56
C GLN A 340 -41.52 0.68 -56.62
N ILE A 341 -40.33 0.27 -57.06
CA ILE A 341 -39.49 -0.63 -56.27
C ILE A 341 -38.74 0.10 -55.19
N ARG A 342 -38.67 -0.57 -54.04
CA ARG A 342 -37.97 -0.08 -52.86
C ARG A 342 -37.08 -1.15 -52.28
N HIS A 343 -36.09 -0.70 -51.51
CA HIS A 343 -35.30 -1.55 -50.65
C HIS A 343 -36.13 -2.00 -49.44
N LEU A 344 -36.33 -3.30 -49.26
CA LEU A 344 -37.21 -3.82 -48.21
C LEU A 344 -36.63 -3.71 -46.80
N MET A 345 -35.29 -3.63 -46.68
CA MET A 345 -34.60 -3.51 -45.38
C MET A 345 -34.32 -2.06 -44.95
N LEU A 346 -34.79 -1.08 -45.71
CA LEU A 346 -34.81 0.32 -45.30
C LEU A 346 -36.22 0.76 -44.90
N PRO A 347 -36.34 1.64 -43.89
CA PRO A 347 -37.64 2.10 -43.39
C PRO A 347 -38.43 2.93 -44.41
N PHE A 348 -37.74 3.70 -45.26
CA PHE A 348 -38.35 4.68 -46.15
C PHE A 348 -38.15 4.32 -47.62
N CYS A 349 -39.16 4.58 -48.46
CA CYS A 349 -39.05 4.48 -49.90
C CYS A 349 -38.18 5.62 -50.48
N ARG A 350 -37.30 5.30 -51.44
CA ARG A 350 -36.48 6.30 -52.15
C ARG A 350 -37.31 7.24 -53.04
N HIS A 351 -38.43 6.74 -53.58
CA HIS A 351 -39.24 7.46 -54.58
C HIS A 351 -40.33 8.34 -53.94
N CYS A 352 -41.07 7.81 -52.96
CA CYS A 352 -42.20 8.53 -52.36
C CYS A 352 -41.99 8.91 -50.88
N GLY A 353 -40.87 8.51 -50.26
CA GLY A 353 -40.62 8.77 -48.84
C GLY A 353 -41.50 7.99 -47.86
N ALA A 354 -42.51 7.24 -48.33
CA ALA A 354 -43.43 6.50 -47.47
C ALA A 354 -42.69 5.48 -46.60
N GLN A 355 -43.05 5.43 -45.32
CA GLN A 355 -42.51 4.46 -44.36
C GLN A 355 -43.19 3.09 -44.55
N LYS A 356 -42.42 2.01 -44.40
CA LYS A 356 -42.99 0.65 -44.36
C LYS A 356 -43.92 0.51 -43.14
N PRO A 357 -45.19 0.06 -43.31
CA PRO A 357 -46.13 -0.09 -42.20
C PRO A 357 -45.68 -1.15 -41.17
N ASP A 358 -45.10 -2.27 -41.62
CA ASP A 358 -44.60 -3.34 -40.71
C ASP A 358 -43.14 -3.16 -40.32
N TRP A 359 -42.68 -1.93 -40.13
CA TRP A 359 -41.31 -1.67 -39.67
C TRP A 359 -41.19 -1.90 -38.15
N ASN A 360 -41.50 -3.12 -37.70
CA ASN A 360 -41.13 -3.62 -36.38
C ASN A 360 -39.96 -4.58 -36.54
N ILE A 361 -38.79 -4.11 -36.12
CA ILE A 361 -37.58 -4.91 -36.05
C ILE A 361 -37.68 -5.74 -34.77
N VAL A 362 -37.77 -7.06 -34.88
CA VAL A 362 -37.30 -7.95 -33.80
C VAL A 362 -35.78 -7.84 -33.73
#